data_AF-A0A1A9Z562-F1
#
_entry.id   AF-A0A1A9Z562-F1
#
_cell.length_a   1.000
_cell.length_b   1.000
_cell.length_c   1.000
_cell.angle_alpha   90.00
_cell.angle_beta   90.00
_cell.angle_gamma   90.00
#
_symmetry.space_group_name_H-M   'P 1'
#
loop_
_entity.id
_entity.type
_entity.pdbx_description
1 polymer ?
#
loop_
_entity_poly.entity_id
_entity_poly.type
_entity_poly.pdbx_seq_one_letter_code
_entity_poly.pdbx_strand_id
1 'polypeptide(L)'
;MPNSCFCAERIPFDQIEKLSITGGYSRFYCTEKPLVPIVDNWRKRFCSLADTFKPVLDRVHNFAVRPDDVYIVTSTKCGTTWAQEMTWLILNDFNYQLARDNDIMIRSPFLEFNGVVTNLPNDTIDESDRLQSPRLLKSHLPAMFLPREIWTKKPKIIYVFRNPKDAAVSYFHHWCGMVGYKGTKEDFVQSYINGHVNFNPFWPHILDFWQMRHDSQVFFTSYERMKNDLASVIKDVGHFLDVHINDEQLGRLVNHLSFEKMQNNPSCNHEKEFESLRNAAGRGLEKFCFLRRGIVGSHRDELSTNMIREFDEWIDTNLREYNLSIEDFINYSKYSS
;
A
#
# COMPACT_ATOMS: atom_id res chain seq x y z
N MET A 1 6.89 -26.96 -0.31
CA MET A 1 8.01 -26.92 0.66
C MET A 1 7.43 -27.24 2.03
N PRO A 2 7.86 -28.31 2.71
CA PRO A 2 7.23 -28.76 3.95
C PRO A 2 7.27 -27.74 5.12
N ASN A 3 8.11 -26.69 5.02
CA ASN A 3 8.36 -25.71 6.09
C ASN A 3 7.97 -24.26 5.72
N SER A 4 7.09 -24.05 4.74
CA SER A 4 6.64 -22.69 4.37
C SER A 4 5.60 -22.17 5.36
N CYS A 5 5.69 -20.88 5.72
CA CYS A 5 4.69 -20.19 6.53
C CYS A 5 3.39 -19.93 5.74
N PHE A 6 3.41 -20.17 4.43
CA PHE A 6 2.27 -19.97 3.55
C PHE A 6 2.02 -21.17 2.63
N CYS A 7 0.75 -21.45 2.35
CA CYS A 7 0.34 -22.33 1.26
C CYS A 7 -0.37 -21.51 0.18
N ALA A 8 -0.32 -21.99 -1.06
CA ALA A 8 -0.87 -21.32 -2.22
C ALA A 8 -1.90 -22.21 -2.92
N GLU A 9 -3.10 -21.70 -3.09
CA GLU A 9 -4.15 -22.31 -3.91
C GLU A 9 -4.25 -21.53 -5.22
N ARG A 10 -4.03 -22.20 -6.34
CA ARG A 10 -4.07 -21.56 -7.66
C ARG A 10 -5.47 -21.02 -7.93
N ILE A 11 -5.58 -19.76 -8.35
CA ILE A 11 -6.85 -19.20 -8.79
C ILE A 11 -7.17 -19.80 -10.17
N PRO A 12 -8.38 -20.38 -10.36
CA PRO A 12 -8.78 -20.94 -11.65
C PRO A 12 -8.60 -19.94 -12.80
N PHE A 13 -8.11 -20.42 -13.94
CA PHE A 13 -7.73 -19.54 -15.06
C PHE A 13 -8.93 -18.73 -15.56
N ASP A 14 -10.12 -19.31 -15.63
CA ASP A 14 -11.38 -18.64 -16.00
C ASP A 14 -11.74 -17.44 -15.10
N GLN A 15 -11.30 -17.42 -13.85
CA GLN A 15 -11.50 -16.29 -12.92
C GLN A 15 -10.54 -15.13 -13.16
N ILE A 16 -9.42 -15.37 -13.86
CA ILE A 16 -8.34 -14.39 -14.07
C ILE A 16 -7.94 -14.24 -15.55
N GLU A 17 -8.60 -14.96 -16.46
CA GLU A 17 -8.29 -14.99 -17.89
C GLU A 17 -8.29 -13.57 -18.47
N LYS A 18 -9.29 -12.78 -18.05
CA LYS A 18 -9.47 -11.40 -18.46
C LYS A 18 -8.37 -10.46 -17.95
N LEU A 19 -7.65 -10.85 -16.89
CA LEU A 19 -6.59 -10.05 -16.28
C LEU A 19 -5.27 -10.09 -17.08
N SER A 20 -5.17 -10.95 -18.10
CA SER A 20 -3.97 -11.06 -18.95
C SER A 20 -2.66 -11.23 -18.15
N ILE A 21 -2.74 -11.86 -16.97
CA ILE A 21 -1.60 -12.08 -16.08
C ILE A 21 -0.73 -13.19 -16.66
N THR A 22 0.53 -12.88 -16.93
CA THR A 22 1.56 -13.87 -17.28
C THR A 22 2.25 -14.36 -16.01
N GLY A 23 2.44 -15.68 -15.89
CA GLY A 23 2.88 -16.31 -14.64
C GLY A 23 1.69 -16.60 -13.72
N GLY A 24 1.73 -17.73 -13.00
CA GLY A 24 0.60 -18.21 -12.20
C GLY A 24 0.10 -17.19 -11.17
N TYR A 25 -1.12 -17.38 -10.70
CA TYR A 25 -1.79 -16.51 -9.75
C TYR A 25 -2.46 -17.35 -8.67
N SER A 26 -2.26 -17.01 -7.40
CA SER A 26 -2.69 -17.85 -6.29
C SER A 26 -3.28 -17.04 -5.15
N ARG A 27 -4.21 -17.65 -4.42
CA ARG A 27 -4.59 -17.25 -3.07
C ARG A 27 -3.56 -17.84 -2.12
N PHE A 28 -2.89 -17.00 -1.36
CA PHE A 28 -1.96 -17.44 -0.32
C PHE A 28 -2.66 -17.43 1.02
N TYR A 29 -2.41 -18.46 1.84
CA TYR A 29 -2.97 -18.63 3.18
C TYR A 29 -1.84 -18.88 4.16
N CYS A 30 -1.96 -18.41 5.40
CA CYS A 30 -1.04 -18.81 6.46
C CYS A 30 -1.22 -20.31 6.77
N THR A 31 -0.11 -21.02 7.00
CA THR A 31 -0.14 -22.42 7.44
C THR A 31 -0.33 -22.56 8.96
N GLU A 32 0.04 -21.51 9.70
CA GLU A 32 -0.07 -21.42 11.16
C GLU A 32 -0.85 -20.17 11.59
N LYS A 33 -1.33 -20.17 12.84
CA LYS A 33 -2.09 -19.03 13.37
C LYS A 33 -1.16 -17.80 13.43
N PRO A 34 -1.50 -16.69 12.74
CA PRO A 34 -0.68 -15.49 12.77
C PRO A 34 -0.71 -14.83 14.16
N LEU A 35 0.36 -14.10 14.51
CA LEU A 35 0.48 -13.37 15.77
C LEU A 35 -0.33 -12.07 15.81
N VAL A 36 -1.13 -11.79 14.77
CA VAL A 36 -1.95 -10.58 14.68
C VAL A 36 -3.05 -10.62 15.76
N PRO A 37 -3.25 -9.55 16.54
CA PRO A 37 -4.15 -9.56 17.71
C PRO A 37 -5.63 -9.93 17.46
N ILE A 38 -6.15 -9.67 16.26
CA ILE A 38 -7.60 -9.61 15.97
C ILE A 38 -8.04 -10.47 14.78
N VAL A 39 -7.17 -11.33 14.25
CA VAL A 39 -7.46 -12.09 13.02
C VAL A 39 -8.29 -13.34 13.36
N ASP A 40 -9.61 -13.16 13.37
CA ASP A 40 -10.55 -14.27 13.43
C ASP A 40 -10.64 -15.03 12.10
N ASN A 41 -11.07 -16.29 12.17
CA ASN A 41 -11.21 -17.19 11.02
C ASN A 41 -9.98 -17.23 10.09
N TRP A 42 -8.77 -17.00 10.64
CA TRP A 42 -7.52 -16.85 9.88
C TRP A 42 -7.28 -17.94 8.82
N ARG A 43 -7.73 -19.17 9.07
CA ARG A 43 -7.63 -20.30 8.13
C ARG A 43 -8.36 -20.08 6.80
N LYS A 44 -9.37 -19.22 6.78
CA LYS A 44 -10.15 -18.87 5.57
C LYS A 44 -9.65 -17.59 4.91
N ARG A 45 -8.73 -16.87 5.54
CA ARG A 45 -8.23 -15.59 5.07
C ARG A 45 -7.04 -15.80 4.15
N PHE A 46 -7.04 -15.08 3.04
CA PHE A 46 -6.01 -15.16 2.03
C PHE A 46 -5.59 -13.80 1.52
N CYS A 47 -4.45 -13.79 0.84
CA CYS A 47 -3.99 -12.69 0.01
C CYS A 47 -3.76 -13.22 -1.41
N SER A 48 -4.43 -12.65 -2.39
CA SER A 48 -4.21 -12.94 -3.81
C SER A 48 -2.95 -12.24 -4.28
N LEU A 49 -2.01 -13.03 -4.81
CA LEU A 49 -0.73 -12.55 -5.30
C LEU A 49 -0.31 -13.35 -6.55
N ALA A 50 0.55 -12.75 -7.35
CA ALA A 50 1.26 -13.48 -8.39
C ALA A 50 2.15 -14.58 -7.79
N ASP A 51 2.34 -15.67 -8.51
CA ASP A 51 3.16 -16.81 -8.05
C ASP A 51 4.63 -16.43 -7.83
N THR A 52 5.07 -15.31 -8.40
CA THR A 52 6.38 -14.68 -8.16
C THR A 52 6.60 -14.31 -6.68
N PHE A 53 5.55 -14.20 -5.88
CA PHE A 53 5.66 -13.99 -4.43
C PHE A 53 5.99 -15.26 -3.63
N LYS A 54 5.83 -16.47 -4.20
CA LYS A 54 6.12 -17.75 -3.51
C LYS A 54 7.51 -17.78 -2.81
N PRO A 55 8.63 -17.41 -3.47
CA PRO A 55 9.94 -17.39 -2.82
C PRO A 55 10.17 -16.17 -1.89
N VAL A 56 9.26 -15.19 -1.89
CA VAL A 56 9.42 -13.89 -1.21
C VAL A 56 8.70 -13.88 0.13
N LEU A 57 7.51 -14.48 0.21
CA LEU A 57 6.64 -14.38 1.40
C LEU A 57 7.28 -14.95 2.68
N ASP A 58 8.01 -16.07 2.60
CA ASP A 58 8.70 -16.60 3.78
C ASP A 58 9.86 -15.70 4.23
N ARG A 59 10.55 -15.02 3.30
CA ARG A 59 11.62 -14.06 3.62
C ARG A 59 11.03 -12.80 4.25
N VAL A 60 10.03 -12.21 3.56
CA VAL A 60 8.83 -11.56 4.11
C VAL A 60 8.64 -11.66 5.63
N HIS A 61 8.01 -12.77 5.97
CA HIS A 61 7.51 -13.11 7.28
C HIS A 61 8.62 -13.28 8.34
N ASN A 62 9.81 -13.72 7.91
CA ASN A 62 10.97 -13.94 8.78
C ASN A 62 11.93 -12.74 8.85
N PHE A 63 11.60 -11.62 8.20
CA PHE A 63 12.41 -10.41 8.25
C PHE A 63 12.60 -9.93 9.70
N ALA A 64 13.84 -9.60 10.08
CA ALA A 64 14.19 -9.18 11.42
C ALA A 64 13.68 -7.75 11.67
N VAL A 65 12.72 -7.62 12.57
CA VAL A 65 12.11 -6.32 12.92
C VAL A 65 12.94 -5.63 14.00
N ARG A 66 13.08 -4.31 13.92
CA ARG A 66 13.70 -3.49 14.98
C ARG A 66 12.60 -2.72 15.73
N PRO A 67 12.74 -2.51 17.05
CA PRO A 67 11.72 -1.78 17.82
C PRO A 67 11.47 -0.35 17.33
N ASP A 68 12.47 0.27 16.70
CA ASP A 68 12.42 1.63 16.16
C ASP A 68 12.12 1.69 14.65
N ASP A 69 11.76 0.57 14.03
CA ASP A 69 11.23 0.59 12.67
C ASP A 69 9.92 1.38 12.61
N VAL A 70 9.67 1.95 11.43
CA VAL A 70 8.39 2.54 11.05
C VAL A 70 7.92 1.88 9.75
N TYR A 71 6.69 1.41 9.71
CA TYR A 71 6.11 0.78 8.52
C TYR A 71 5.02 1.66 7.92
N ILE A 72 5.12 1.98 6.64
CA ILE A 72 4.00 2.49 5.84
C ILE A 72 3.29 1.28 5.22
N VAL A 73 2.09 0.98 5.71
CA VAL A 73 1.29 -0.14 5.21
C VAL A 73 0.03 0.41 4.56
N THR A 74 -0.24 0.04 3.32
CA THR A 74 -1.48 0.46 2.65
C THR A 74 -1.97 -0.65 1.73
N SER A 75 -3.28 -0.73 1.49
CA SER A 75 -3.72 -1.33 0.23
C SER A 75 -3.12 -0.56 -0.96
N THR A 76 -2.96 -1.22 -2.10
CA THR A 76 -2.34 -0.63 -3.29
C THR A 76 -3.09 0.64 -3.73
N LYS A 77 -2.35 1.70 -4.06
CA LYS A 77 -2.86 3.01 -4.53
C LYS A 77 -3.68 3.84 -3.54
N CYS A 78 -3.48 3.62 -2.24
CA CYS A 78 -4.12 4.40 -1.17
C CYS A 78 -3.28 5.58 -0.62
N GLY A 79 -2.25 6.06 -1.34
CA GLY A 79 -1.46 7.23 -0.90
C GLY A 79 -0.08 6.93 -0.32
N THR A 80 0.44 5.72 -0.54
CA THR A 80 1.71 5.21 0.02
C THR A 80 2.89 6.15 -0.20
N THR A 81 3.18 6.56 -1.44
CA THR A 81 4.30 7.45 -1.77
C THR A 81 4.21 8.79 -1.04
N TRP A 82 2.99 9.30 -0.84
CA TRP A 82 2.76 10.55 -0.13
C TRP A 82 3.06 10.40 1.36
N ALA A 83 2.62 9.29 1.96
CA ALA A 83 2.91 8.96 3.34
C ALA A 83 4.39 8.62 3.58
N GLN A 84 5.04 7.92 2.64
CA GLN A 84 6.48 7.65 2.69
C GLN A 84 7.29 8.93 2.69
N GLU A 85 7.03 9.85 1.75
CA GLU A 85 7.79 11.10 1.66
C GLU A 85 7.59 11.97 2.90
N MET A 86 6.34 12.11 3.35
CA MET A 86 6.00 12.82 4.59
C MET A 86 6.76 12.25 5.79
N THR A 87 6.63 10.93 6.00
CA THR A 87 7.18 10.26 7.18
C THR A 87 8.70 10.25 7.15
N TRP A 88 9.30 10.03 5.98
CA TRP A 88 10.75 10.01 5.85
C TRP A 88 11.35 11.37 6.20
N LEU A 89 10.76 12.47 5.71
CA LEU A 89 11.20 13.82 6.04
C LEU A 89 11.04 14.12 7.53
N ILE A 90 9.95 13.69 8.16
CA ILE A 90 9.75 13.88 9.61
C ILE A 90 10.82 13.11 10.42
N LEU A 91 11.15 11.88 10.02
CA LEU A 91 12.16 11.05 10.70
C LEU A 91 13.61 11.51 10.48
N ASN A 92 13.86 12.28 9.41
CA ASN A 92 15.22 12.70 9.00
C ASN A 92 15.38 14.22 9.08
N ASP A 93 14.83 14.84 10.12
CA ASP A 93 14.99 16.26 10.45
C ASP A 93 14.68 17.21 9.28
N PHE A 94 13.70 16.85 8.46
CA PHE A 94 13.30 17.59 7.27
C PHE A 94 14.47 17.84 6.30
N ASN A 95 15.36 16.86 6.13
CA ASN A 95 16.48 16.95 5.20
C ASN A 95 16.04 16.78 3.73
N TYR A 96 15.50 17.86 3.15
CA TYR A 96 15.02 17.90 1.77
C TYR A 96 16.12 17.65 0.72
N GLN A 97 17.37 17.98 1.01
CA GLN A 97 18.49 17.73 0.09
C GLN A 97 18.74 16.22 -0.02
N LEU A 98 18.82 15.53 1.12
CA LEU A 98 18.99 14.08 1.14
C LEU A 98 17.79 13.35 0.52
N ALA A 99 16.56 13.85 0.73
CA ALA A 99 15.34 13.34 0.09
C ALA A 99 15.33 13.52 -1.43
N ARG A 100 15.96 14.58 -1.94
CA ARG A 100 16.11 14.85 -3.38
C ARG A 100 17.17 13.97 -4.02
N ASP A 101 18.28 13.77 -3.32
CA ASP A 101 19.45 13.06 -3.86
C ASP A 101 19.27 11.54 -3.88
N ASN A 102 18.36 11.02 -3.05
CA ASN A 102 18.09 9.59 -2.95
C ASN A 102 16.63 9.27 -3.31
N ASP A 103 16.45 8.28 -4.19
CA ASP A 103 15.13 7.82 -4.60
C ASP A 103 14.33 7.26 -3.41
N ILE A 104 13.01 7.46 -3.43
CA ILE A 104 12.11 6.99 -2.37
C ILE A 104 12.17 5.47 -2.18
N MET A 105 12.48 4.69 -3.22
CA MET A 105 12.65 3.24 -3.13
C MET A 105 13.93 2.83 -2.39
N ILE A 106 14.90 3.74 -2.25
CA ILE A 106 16.12 3.54 -1.44
C ILE A 106 15.86 4.02 -0.01
N ARG A 107 15.26 5.21 0.12
CA ARG A 107 14.96 5.85 1.41
C ARG A 107 13.90 5.12 2.23
N SER A 108 12.91 4.57 1.54
CA SER A 108 11.83 3.77 2.10
C SER A 108 11.51 2.58 1.19
N PRO A 109 12.31 1.50 1.29
CA PRO A 109 12.17 0.34 0.41
C PRO A 109 10.82 -0.33 0.52
N PHE A 110 10.33 -0.82 -0.62
CA PHE A 110 9.18 -1.69 -0.69
C PHE A 110 9.63 -3.13 -0.41
N LEU A 111 9.33 -3.62 0.81
CA LEU A 111 9.96 -4.82 1.37
C LEU A 111 9.79 -6.05 0.47
N GLU A 112 8.56 -6.31 0.01
CA GLU A 112 8.22 -7.45 -0.86
C GLU A 112 8.31 -7.16 -2.37
N PHE A 113 9.05 -6.13 -2.80
CA PHE A 113 9.10 -5.73 -4.22
C PHE A 113 9.71 -6.78 -5.14
N ASN A 114 10.61 -7.64 -4.63
CA ASN A 114 11.09 -8.84 -5.35
C ASN A 114 9.94 -9.73 -5.87
N GLY A 115 8.77 -9.72 -5.21
CA GLY A 115 7.59 -10.46 -5.65
C GLY A 115 6.84 -9.78 -6.81
N VAL A 116 6.97 -8.46 -6.93
CA VAL A 116 6.38 -7.67 -8.02
C VAL A 116 7.27 -7.70 -9.26
N VAL A 117 8.59 -7.60 -9.07
CA VAL A 117 9.59 -7.59 -10.13
C VAL A 117 10.67 -8.61 -9.77
N THR A 118 10.76 -9.70 -10.54
CA THR A 118 11.64 -10.84 -10.20
C THR A 118 13.11 -10.65 -10.57
N ASN A 119 13.41 -9.70 -11.46
CA ASN A 119 14.76 -9.51 -12.02
C ASN A 119 15.34 -8.15 -11.58
N LEU A 120 15.18 -7.80 -10.31
CA LEU A 120 15.79 -6.59 -9.76
C LEU A 120 17.31 -6.77 -9.63
N PRO A 121 18.09 -5.70 -9.86
CA PRO A 121 19.54 -5.76 -9.68
C PRO A 121 19.95 -5.97 -8.21
N ASN A 122 19.14 -5.46 -7.28
CA ASN A 122 19.34 -5.58 -5.83
C ASN A 122 18.09 -6.17 -5.19
N ASP A 123 18.30 -6.96 -4.12
CA ASP A 123 17.23 -7.58 -3.37
C ASP A 123 16.65 -6.61 -2.31
N THR A 124 15.35 -6.32 -2.37
CA THR A 124 14.76 -5.28 -1.51
C THR A 124 14.69 -5.67 -0.05
N ILE A 125 14.66 -6.96 0.26
CA ILE A 125 14.68 -7.46 1.64
C ILE A 125 16.08 -7.25 2.23
N ASP A 126 17.12 -7.63 1.49
CA ASP A 126 18.51 -7.47 1.95
C ASP A 126 18.90 -5.97 2.05
N GLU A 127 18.47 -5.14 1.10
CA GLU A 127 18.68 -3.69 1.16
C GLU A 127 17.96 -3.05 2.35
N SER A 128 16.75 -3.52 2.67
CA SER A 128 16.00 -3.09 3.86
C SER A 128 16.73 -3.45 5.16
N ASP A 129 17.45 -4.58 5.19
CA ASP A 129 18.23 -4.96 6.37
C ASP A 129 19.49 -4.11 6.55
N ARG A 130 20.09 -3.65 5.45
CA ARG A 130 21.29 -2.79 5.47
C ARG A 130 21.01 -1.34 5.88
N LEU A 131 19.76 -0.89 5.85
CA LEU A 131 19.40 0.47 6.25
C LEU A 131 19.76 0.72 7.72
N GLN A 132 20.22 1.94 7.99
CA GLN A 132 20.40 2.43 9.35
C GLN A 132 19.05 2.64 10.03
N SER A 133 19.02 2.42 11.34
CA SER A 133 17.85 2.72 12.16
C SER A 133 17.69 4.23 12.41
N PRO A 134 16.45 4.75 12.54
CA PRO A 134 15.19 4.03 12.35
C PRO A 134 14.92 3.76 10.86
N ARG A 135 14.46 2.55 10.52
CA ARG A 135 14.12 2.20 9.13
C ARG A 135 12.68 2.61 8.83
N LEU A 136 12.45 3.23 7.68
CA LEU A 136 11.10 3.47 7.17
C LEU A 136 10.80 2.47 6.04
N LEU A 137 9.96 1.48 6.27
CA LEU A 137 9.70 0.40 5.32
C LEU A 137 8.29 0.51 4.74
N LYS A 138 8.13 0.21 3.45
CA LYS A 138 6.82 0.15 2.79
C LYS A 138 6.38 -1.30 2.62
N SER A 139 5.09 -1.56 2.84
CA SER A 139 4.46 -2.82 2.47
C SER A 139 3.01 -2.63 1.98
N HIS A 140 2.58 -3.53 1.10
CA HIS A 140 1.19 -3.71 0.68
C HIS A 140 0.61 -5.04 1.19
N LEU A 141 1.36 -5.80 1.99
CA LEU A 141 0.86 -7.05 2.55
C LEU A 141 -0.19 -6.78 3.66
N PRO A 142 -1.26 -7.59 3.72
CA PRO A 142 -2.20 -7.54 4.84
C PRO A 142 -1.52 -7.98 6.13
N ALA A 143 -2.11 -7.63 7.28
CA ALA A 143 -1.50 -7.78 8.60
C ALA A 143 -0.89 -9.17 8.88
N MET A 144 -1.58 -10.25 8.49
CA MET A 144 -1.12 -11.62 8.71
C MET A 144 0.07 -12.07 7.83
N PHE A 145 0.42 -11.29 6.80
CA PHE A 145 1.53 -11.55 5.89
C PHE A 145 2.76 -10.67 6.14
N LEU A 146 2.62 -9.64 6.99
CA LEU A 146 3.74 -8.82 7.44
C LEU A 146 4.77 -9.64 8.23
N PRO A 147 6.00 -9.12 8.44
CA PRO A 147 6.99 -9.74 9.30
C PRO A 147 6.40 -10.09 10.68
N ARG A 148 6.55 -11.35 11.10
CA ARG A 148 5.87 -11.87 12.30
C ARG A 148 6.20 -11.08 13.57
N GLU A 149 7.42 -10.58 13.65
CA GLU A 149 7.94 -9.86 14.80
C GLU A 149 7.34 -8.44 14.95
N ILE A 150 6.63 -7.92 13.93
CA ILE A 150 5.91 -6.64 14.05
C ILE A 150 4.90 -6.70 15.21
N TRP A 151 4.26 -7.84 15.42
CA TRP A 151 3.24 -7.98 16.45
C TRP A 151 3.80 -8.18 17.85
N THR A 152 5.08 -8.57 17.97
CA THR A 152 5.75 -8.79 19.26
C THR A 152 6.65 -7.64 19.66
N LYS A 153 7.42 -7.08 18.73
CA LYS A 153 8.35 -5.95 18.97
C LYS A 153 7.67 -4.59 18.93
N LYS A 154 6.46 -4.54 18.35
CA LYS A 154 5.60 -3.38 18.29
C LYS A 154 6.22 -2.10 17.66
N PRO A 155 6.92 -2.15 16.50
CA PRO A 155 7.36 -0.95 15.78
C PRO A 155 6.17 -0.12 15.28
N LYS A 156 6.34 1.19 15.07
CA LYS A 156 5.24 2.05 14.62
C LYS A 156 4.75 1.68 13.21
N ILE A 157 3.43 1.68 13.01
CA ILE A 157 2.77 1.38 11.72
C ILE A 157 1.87 2.55 11.35
N ILE A 158 2.09 3.15 10.19
CA ILE A 158 1.24 4.17 9.59
C ILE A 158 0.43 3.50 8.48
N TYR A 159 -0.89 3.43 8.68
CA TYR A 159 -1.84 2.86 7.74
C TYR A 159 -2.64 3.95 7.04
N VAL A 160 -2.69 3.92 5.71
CA VAL A 160 -3.47 4.86 4.90
C VAL A 160 -4.58 4.14 4.14
N PHE A 161 -5.81 4.45 4.51
CA PHE A 161 -7.02 4.07 3.80
C PHE A 161 -7.29 5.01 2.62
N ARG A 162 -8.04 4.53 1.62
CA ARG A 162 -8.63 5.37 0.58
C ARG A 162 -9.95 4.76 0.16
N ASN A 163 -10.90 5.59 -0.27
CA ASN A 163 -12.14 5.12 -0.86
C ASN A 163 -11.85 4.07 -1.95
N PRO A 164 -12.42 2.85 -1.86
CA PRO A 164 -12.07 1.76 -2.76
C PRO A 164 -12.38 2.06 -4.23
N LYS A 165 -13.37 2.92 -4.53
CA LYS A 165 -13.69 3.30 -5.91
C LYS A 165 -12.54 4.08 -6.55
N ASP A 166 -12.01 5.07 -5.84
CA ASP A 166 -10.85 5.85 -6.30
C ASP A 166 -9.56 5.04 -6.29
N ALA A 167 -9.39 4.15 -5.30
CA ALA A 167 -8.25 3.22 -5.24
C ALA A 167 -8.25 2.26 -6.45
N ALA A 168 -9.40 1.66 -6.77
CA ALA A 168 -9.55 0.75 -7.90
C ALA A 168 -9.28 1.43 -9.24
N VAL A 169 -9.84 2.63 -9.49
CA VAL A 169 -9.53 3.40 -10.71
C VAL A 169 -8.05 3.72 -10.79
N SER A 170 -7.43 4.16 -9.69
CA SER A 170 -5.99 4.42 -9.66
C SER A 170 -5.16 3.15 -9.89
N TYR A 171 -5.65 1.99 -9.46
CA TYR A 171 -4.96 0.72 -9.62
C TYR A 171 -5.08 0.19 -11.04
N PHE A 172 -6.24 0.32 -11.69
CA PHE A 172 -6.42 0.02 -13.11
C PHE A 172 -5.35 0.73 -13.96
N HIS A 173 -5.23 2.06 -13.84
CA HIS A 173 -4.23 2.83 -14.59
C HIS A 173 -2.80 2.40 -14.27
N HIS A 174 -2.52 2.16 -12.99
CA HIS A 174 -1.21 1.67 -12.56
C HIS A 174 -0.88 0.30 -13.18
N TRP A 175 -1.85 -0.59 -13.28
CA TRP A 175 -1.64 -1.91 -13.85
C TRP A 175 -1.47 -1.85 -15.37
N CYS A 176 -2.23 -0.99 -16.07
CA CYS A 176 -2.00 -0.70 -17.48
C CYS A 176 -0.57 -0.20 -17.71
N GLY A 177 -0.11 0.78 -16.93
CA GLY A 177 1.23 1.36 -17.08
C GLY A 177 2.38 0.44 -16.65
N MET A 178 2.20 -0.34 -15.58
CA MET A 178 3.25 -1.17 -14.99
C MET A 178 3.36 -2.55 -15.65
N VAL A 179 2.24 -3.27 -15.76
CA VAL A 179 2.23 -4.65 -16.26
C VAL A 179 1.63 -4.76 -17.66
N GLY A 180 1.28 -3.64 -18.30
CA GLY A 180 0.79 -3.66 -19.67
C GLY A 180 -0.57 -4.35 -19.78
N TYR A 181 -1.40 -4.23 -18.74
CA TYR A 181 -2.76 -4.76 -18.75
C TYR A 181 -3.55 -4.19 -19.93
N LYS A 182 -4.18 -5.07 -20.73
CA LYS A 182 -4.93 -4.70 -21.94
C LYS A 182 -6.44 -4.98 -21.86
N GLY A 183 -6.90 -5.54 -20.73
CA GLY A 183 -8.32 -5.81 -20.54
C GLY A 183 -9.12 -4.54 -20.23
N THR A 184 -10.43 -4.69 -20.13
CA THR A 184 -11.33 -3.55 -19.87
C THR A 184 -11.24 -3.09 -18.42
N LYS A 185 -11.74 -1.87 -18.17
CA LYS A 185 -11.82 -1.34 -16.81
C LYS A 185 -12.87 -2.10 -16.00
N GLU A 186 -13.96 -2.49 -16.65
CA GLU A 186 -15.04 -3.30 -16.09
C GLU A 186 -14.51 -4.65 -15.59
N ASP A 187 -13.72 -5.35 -16.40
CA ASP A 187 -13.10 -6.63 -16.01
C ASP A 187 -12.12 -6.44 -14.84
N PHE A 188 -11.38 -5.34 -14.82
CA PHE A 188 -10.50 -5.01 -13.69
C PHE A 188 -11.29 -4.75 -12.41
N VAL A 189 -12.35 -3.95 -12.48
CA VAL A 189 -13.20 -3.63 -11.31
C VAL A 189 -13.83 -4.89 -10.73
N GLN A 190 -14.36 -5.76 -11.58
CA GLN A 190 -14.89 -7.05 -11.16
C GLN A 190 -13.84 -7.91 -10.47
N SER A 191 -12.64 -7.97 -11.04
CA SER A 191 -11.51 -8.70 -10.42
C SER A 191 -11.07 -8.07 -9.10
N TYR A 192 -11.08 -6.74 -8.97
CA TYR A 192 -10.75 -6.03 -7.75
C TYR A 192 -11.76 -6.36 -6.63
N ILE A 193 -13.06 -6.31 -6.93
CA ILE A 193 -14.17 -6.63 -6.03
C ILE A 193 -14.10 -8.09 -5.56
N ASN A 194 -13.85 -9.01 -6.49
CA ASN A 194 -13.73 -10.44 -6.21
C ASN A 194 -12.40 -10.83 -5.53
N GLY A 195 -11.49 -9.87 -5.39
CA GLY A 195 -10.21 -10.05 -4.73
C GLY A 195 -9.18 -10.83 -5.53
N HIS A 196 -9.22 -10.76 -6.86
CA HIS A 196 -8.32 -11.44 -7.80
C HIS A 196 -7.20 -10.54 -8.36
N VAL A 197 -6.88 -9.45 -7.66
CA VAL A 197 -5.73 -8.57 -7.96
C VAL A 197 -4.73 -8.58 -6.81
N ASN A 198 -3.49 -8.13 -7.03
CA ASN A 198 -2.44 -8.29 -6.00
C ASN A 198 -2.83 -7.54 -4.74
N PHE A 199 -2.54 -8.15 -3.59
CA PHE A 199 -2.74 -7.60 -2.25
C PHE A 199 -4.22 -7.51 -1.80
N ASN A 200 -5.14 -8.16 -2.53
CA ASN A 200 -6.56 -8.27 -2.17
C ASN A 200 -6.85 -9.62 -1.50
N PRO A 201 -7.98 -9.81 -0.77
CA PRO A 201 -9.20 -8.99 -0.70
C PRO A 201 -9.05 -7.65 0.05
N PHE A 202 -9.65 -6.60 -0.50
CA PHE A 202 -9.54 -5.23 0.03
C PHE A 202 -10.07 -5.09 1.47
N TRP A 203 -11.32 -5.46 1.74
CA TRP A 203 -11.93 -5.19 3.04
C TRP A 203 -11.26 -5.89 4.22
N PRO A 204 -10.95 -7.19 4.18
CA PRO A 204 -10.17 -7.83 5.25
C PRO A 204 -8.82 -7.14 5.50
N HIS A 205 -8.16 -6.64 4.45
CA HIS A 205 -6.92 -5.88 4.60
C HIS A 205 -7.12 -4.59 5.40
N ILE A 206 -8.18 -3.82 5.12
CA ILE A 206 -8.47 -2.55 5.81
C ILE A 206 -8.97 -2.80 7.23
N LEU A 207 -9.89 -3.75 7.40
CA LEU A 207 -10.61 -3.99 8.65
C LEU A 207 -9.69 -4.46 9.78
N ASP A 208 -8.59 -5.15 9.47
CA ASP A 208 -7.58 -5.49 10.47
C ASP A 208 -6.97 -4.22 11.08
N PHE A 209 -6.39 -3.35 10.26
CA PHE A 209 -5.77 -2.12 10.76
C PHE A 209 -6.80 -1.16 11.37
N TRP A 210 -8.03 -1.17 10.88
CA TRP A 210 -9.11 -0.39 11.48
C TRP A 210 -9.44 -0.85 12.90
N GLN A 211 -9.55 -2.16 13.14
CA GLN A 211 -9.81 -2.68 14.49
C GLN A 211 -8.63 -2.40 15.44
N MET A 212 -7.39 -2.36 14.95
CA MET A 212 -6.19 -1.98 15.72
C MET A 212 -5.93 -0.47 15.79
N ARG A 213 -6.79 0.39 15.22
CA ARG A 213 -6.51 1.85 15.09
C ARG A 213 -6.24 2.57 16.42
N HIS A 214 -6.74 2.03 17.52
CA HIS A 214 -6.55 2.58 18.86
C HIS A 214 -5.29 2.07 19.55
N ASP A 215 -4.63 1.05 19.00
CA ASP A 215 -3.33 0.59 19.52
C ASP A 215 -2.28 1.68 19.37
N SER A 216 -1.38 1.79 20.35
CA SER A 216 -0.27 2.77 20.32
C SER A 216 0.69 2.53 19.17
N GLN A 217 0.71 1.32 18.61
CA GLN A 217 1.54 0.93 17.48
C GLN A 217 0.98 1.39 16.13
N VAL A 218 -0.33 1.65 16.02
CA VAL A 218 -0.99 1.88 14.73
C VAL A 218 -1.49 3.32 14.64
N PHE A 219 -1.06 4.03 13.61
CA PHE A 219 -1.63 5.30 13.18
C PHE A 219 -2.46 5.07 11.92
N PHE A 220 -3.79 5.16 12.05
CA PHE A 220 -4.71 5.03 10.93
C PHE A 220 -5.12 6.42 10.43
N THR A 221 -5.02 6.65 9.12
CA THR A 221 -5.55 7.85 8.47
C THR A 221 -6.12 7.50 7.09
N SER A 222 -6.68 8.48 6.39
CA SER A 222 -7.21 8.34 5.05
C SER A 222 -6.53 9.29 4.07
N TYR A 223 -6.44 8.87 2.81
CA TYR A 223 -6.00 9.71 1.70
C TYR A 223 -6.90 10.95 1.58
N GLU A 224 -8.20 10.79 1.82
CA GLU A 224 -9.18 11.86 1.83
C GLU A 224 -8.89 12.90 2.91
N ARG A 225 -8.54 12.48 4.13
CA ARG A 225 -8.13 13.38 5.21
C ARG A 225 -6.83 14.09 4.87
N MET A 226 -5.83 13.37 4.33
CA MET A 226 -4.58 13.98 3.86
C MET A 226 -4.85 15.04 2.77
N LYS A 227 -5.82 14.80 1.88
CA LYS A 227 -6.23 15.76 0.84
C LYS A 227 -6.99 16.96 1.38
N ASN A 228 -7.80 16.77 2.42
CA ASN A 228 -8.62 17.82 3.01
C ASN A 228 -7.81 18.74 3.93
N ASP A 229 -7.02 18.18 4.84
CA ASP A 229 -6.18 18.92 5.78
C ASP A 229 -4.85 18.21 6.03
N LEU A 230 -3.92 18.41 5.10
CA LEU A 230 -2.58 17.83 5.18
C LEU A 230 -1.81 18.34 6.40
N ALA A 231 -2.01 19.59 6.81
CA ALA A 231 -1.28 20.18 7.92
C ALA A 231 -1.64 19.50 9.25
N SER A 232 -2.93 19.22 9.48
CA SER A 232 -3.38 18.43 10.63
C SER A 232 -2.79 17.02 10.59
N VAL A 233 -2.81 16.33 9.45
CA VAL A 233 -2.25 14.97 9.35
C VAL A 233 -0.74 14.94 9.59
N ILE A 234 0.02 15.95 9.12
CA ILE A 234 1.45 16.05 9.41
C ILE A 234 1.70 16.20 10.91
N LYS A 235 0.94 17.06 11.60
CA LYS A 235 1.05 17.24 13.06
C LYS A 235 0.75 15.94 13.81
N ASP A 236 -0.31 15.25 13.40
CA ASP A 236 -0.69 13.95 13.96
C ASP A 236 0.42 12.91 13.77
N VAL A 237 1.02 12.83 12.58
CA VAL A 237 2.12 11.91 12.32
C VAL A 237 3.36 12.31 13.11
N GLY A 238 3.68 13.60 13.23
CA GLY A 238 4.74 14.09 14.11
C GLY A 238 4.52 13.65 15.57
N HIS A 239 3.31 13.85 16.09
CA HIS A 239 2.94 13.41 17.44
C HIS A 239 3.07 11.88 17.59
N PHE A 240 2.58 11.10 16.63
CA PHE A 240 2.70 9.64 16.62
C PHE A 240 4.16 9.17 16.58
N LEU A 241 5.04 9.90 15.88
CA LEU A 241 6.46 9.59 15.77
C LEU A 241 7.31 10.16 16.92
N ASP A 242 6.71 10.86 17.88
CA ASP A 242 7.39 11.58 18.96
C ASP A 242 8.34 12.69 18.44
N VAL A 243 7.99 13.31 17.32
CA VAL A 243 8.75 14.41 16.69
C VAL A 243 7.96 15.72 16.78
N HIS A 244 8.57 16.74 17.39
CA HIS A 244 7.99 18.09 17.41
C HIS A 244 8.19 18.78 16.05
N ILE A 245 7.09 19.29 15.48
CA ILE A 245 7.09 19.99 14.20
C ILE A 245 6.65 21.43 14.45
N ASN A 246 7.55 22.39 14.18
CA ASN A 246 7.23 23.80 14.29
C ASN A 246 6.48 24.32 13.03
N ASP A 247 5.92 25.53 13.11
CA ASP A 247 5.10 26.08 12.03
C ASP A 247 5.87 26.29 10.70
N GLU A 248 7.17 26.59 10.76
CA GLU A 248 8.01 26.73 9.57
C GLU A 248 8.22 25.37 8.88
N GLN A 249 8.60 24.35 9.65
CA GLN A 249 8.76 22.97 9.17
C GLN A 249 7.45 22.44 8.58
N LEU A 250 6.33 22.69 9.26
CA LEU A 250 5.00 22.33 8.80
C LEU A 250 4.66 23.00 7.47
N GLY A 251 4.76 24.33 7.38
CA GLY A 251 4.42 25.07 6.18
C GLY A 251 5.28 24.64 4.98
N ARG A 252 6.58 24.42 5.21
CA ARG A 252 7.49 23.92 4.18
C ARG A 252 7.14 22.51 3.73
N LEU A 253 6.83 21.61 4.67
CA LEU A 253 6.49 20.23 4.35
C LEU A 253 5.15 20.15 3.61
N VAL A 254 4.13 20.92 4.01
CA VAL A 254 2.84 20.99 3.30
C VAL A 254 3.03 21.41 1.85
N ASN A 255 3.85 22.45 1.60
CA ASN A 255 4.14 22.91 0.25
C ASN A 255 4.91 21.86 -0.57
N HIS A 256 5.93 21.23 0.02
CA HIS A 256 6.72 20.17 -0.63
C HIS A 256 5.86 18.96 -1.02
N LEU A 257 4.91 18.60 -0.16
CA LEU A 257 3.99 17.49 -0.34
C LEU A 257 2.77 17.83 -1.22
N SER A 258 2.69 19.04 -1.77
CA SER A 258 1.62 19.38 -2.72
C SER A 258 1.68 18.48 -3.95
N PHE A 259 0.52 18.22 -4.57
CA PHE A 259 0.43 17.29 -5.70
C PHE A 259 1.36 17.69 -6.85
N GLU A 260 1.41 18.98 -7.20
CA GLU A 260 2.28 19.50 -8.26
C GLU A 260 3.76 19.28 -7.95
N LYS A 261 4.20 19.54 -6.71
CA LYS A 261 5.60 19.34 -6.32
C LYS A 261 5.97 17.86 -6.33
N MET A 262 5.11 17.00 -5.78
CA MET A 262 5.32 15.55 -5.78
C MET A 262 5.36 15.00 -7.21
N GLN A 263 4.42 15.41 -8.08
CA GLN A 263 4.34 14.93 -9.47
C GLN A 263 5.61 15.24 -10.26
N ASN A 264 6.19 16.42 -10.02
CA ASN A 264 7.42 16.88 -10.68
C ASN A 264 8.71 16.52 -9.91
N ASN A 265 8.62 15.77 -8.81
CA ASN A 265 9.79 15.37 -8.02
C ASN A 265 10.36 14.03 -8.51
N PRO A 266 11.54 14.01 -9.17
CA PRO A 266 12.10 12.78 -9.73
C PRO A 266 12.52 11.75 -8.68
N SER A 267 12.63 12.12 -7.39
CA SER A 267 12.93 11.15 -6.32
C SER A 267 11.69 10.43 -5.77
N CYS A 268 10.47 10.87 -6.16
CA CYS A 268 9.21 10.31 -5.64
C CYS A 268 8.18 9.99 -6.74
N ASN A 269 8.37 10.47 -7.97
CA ASN A 269 7.41 10.28 -9.06
C ASN A 269 7.56 8.94 -9.80
N HIS A 270 8.58 8.15 -9.44
CA HIS A 270 8.90 6.83 -9.99
C HIS A 270 9.14 6.80 -11.52
N GLU A 271 9.34 7.93 -12.20
CA GLU A 271 9.48 7.95 -13.67
C GLU A 271 10.65 7.07 -14.15
N LYS A 272 11.82 7.20 -13.51
CA LYS A 272 13.02 6.41 -13.85
C LYS A 272 12.82 4.90 -13.66
N GLU A 273 12.14 4.53 -12.59
CA GLU A 273 11.82 3.13 -12.28
C GLU A 273 10.89 2.53 -13.33
N PHE A 274 9.79 3.22 -13.64
CA PHE A 274 8.84 2.75 -14.65
C PHE A 274 9.45 2.74 -16.05
N GLU A 275 10.30 3.71 -16.40
CA GLU A 275 11.07 3.67 -17.66
C GLU A 275 11.95 2.42 -17.74
N SER A 276 12.68 2.12 -16.67
CA SER A 276 13.55 0.95 -16.59
C SER A 276 12.76 -0.36 -16.71
N LEU A 277 11.63 -0.47 -16.00
CA LEU A 277 10.74 -1.64 -16.07
C LEU A 277 10.10 -1.83 -17.45
N ARG A 278 9.66 -0.74 -18.10
CA ARG A 278 9.10 -0.79 -19.46
C ARG A 278 10.15 -1.23 -20.49
N ASN A 279 11.36 -0.69 -20.39
CA ASN A 279 12.48 -1.05 -21.27
C ASN A 279 12.83 -2.54 -21.11
N ALA A 280 12.91 -3.04 -19.87
CA ALA A 280 13.16 -4.45 -19.58
C ALA A 280 12.03 -5.37 -20.10
N ALA A 281 10.78 -4.90 -20.11
CA ALA A 281 9.62 -5.64 -20.61
C ALA A 281 9.41 -5.53 -22.13
N GLY A 282 10.24 -4.78 -22.86
CA GLY A 282 10.12 -4.58 -24.30
C GLY A 282 8.83 -3.84 -24.72
N ARG A 283 8.28 -2.97 -23.85
CA ARG A 283 7.03 -2.25 -24.11
C ARG A 283 7.26 -0.84 -24.63
N GLY A 284 6.45 -0.41 -25.60
CA GLY A 284 6.51 0.91 -26.21
C GLY A 284 6.16 2.07 -25.26
N LEU A 285 6.47 3.29 -25.71
CA LEU A 285 6.38 4.57 -24.97
C LEU A 285 4.94 5.09 -24.81
N GLU A 286 3.99 4.30 -24.31
CA GLU A 286 2.75 4.90 -23.82
C GLU A 286 3.05 5.68 -22.53
N LYS A 287 2.73 6.97 -22.54
CA LYS A 287 3.06 7.91 -21.46
C LYS A 287 2.19 7.62 -20.22
N PHE A 288 2.70 6.81 -19.30
CA PHE A 288 2.10 6.61 -17.98
C PHE A 288 2.74 7.54 -16.94
N CYS A 289 1.91 8.26 -16.18
CA CYS A 289 2.34 9.06 -15.04
C CYS A 289 1.87 8.40 -13.74
N PHE A 290 2.80 8.05 -12.85
CA PHE A 290 2.49 7.37 -11.60
C PHE A 290 1.65 8.23 -10.65
N LEU A 291 2.01 9.51 -10.51
CA LEU A 291 1.22 10.53 -9.80
C LEU A 291 0.21 11.14 -10.78
N ARG A 292 -0.92 10.47 -10.94
CA ARG A 292 -1.85 10.71 -12.07
C ARG A 292 -2.72 11.96 -11.92
N ARG A 293 -3.58 12.02 -10.88
CA ARG A 293 -4.60 13.08 -10.72
C ARG A 293 -4.63 13.73 -9.34
N GLY A 294 -4.39 12.98 -8.26
CA GLY A 294 -4.37 13.57 -6.93
C GLY A 294 -5.73 14.06 -6.39
N ILE A 295 -6.84 13.58 -6.95
CA ILE A 295 -8.21 14.06 -6.69
C ILE A 295 -9.01 12.97 -5.94
N VAL A 296 -9.83 13.39 -4.97
CA VAL A 296 -10.83 12.58 -4.28
C VAL A 296 -12.14 12.64 -5.08
N GLY A 297 -12.83 11.52 -5.26
CA GLY A 297 -14.08 11.46 -6.02
C GLY A 297 -13.90 11.34 -7.54
N SER A 298 -12.66 11.25 -8.02
CA SER A 298 -12.31 11.17 -9.45
C SER A 298 -12.87 9.92 -10.16
N HIS A 299 -13.23 8.89 -9.40
CA HIS A 299 -13.88 7.69 -9.90
C HIS A 299 -15.18 8.00 -10.67
N ARG A 300 -15.88 9.10 -10.32
CA ARG A 300 -17.12 9.52 -11.00
C ARG A 300 -16.91 9.91 -12.47
N ASP A 301 -15.68 10.27 -12.84
CA ASP A 301 -15.34 10.64 -14.21
C ASP A 301 -15.06 9.41 -15.10
N GLU A 302 -14.83 8.24 -14.50
CA GLU A 302 -14.22 7.09 -15.19
C GLU A 302 -14.99 5.77 -15.03
N LEU A 303 -15.83 5.68 -14.00
CA LEU A 303 -16.71 4.54 -13.74
C LEU A 303 -18.13 4.85 -14.23
N SER A 304 -18.71 3.89 -14.96
CA SER A 304 -20.13 3.88 -15.27
C SER A 304 -20.98 3.80 -14.01
N THR A 305 -22.24 4.25 -14.10
CA THR A 305 -23.22 4.17 -13.02
C THR A 305 -23.39 2.75 -12.49
N ASN A 306 -23.31 1.74 -13.36
CA ASN A 306 -23.40 0.33 -12.95
C ASN A 306 -22.21 -0.11 -12.10
N MET A 307 -20.98 0.21 -12.51
CA MET A 307 -19.79 -0.09 -11.70
C MET A 307 -19.81 0.63 -10.35
N ILE A 308 -20.29 1.89 -10.32
CA ILE A 308 -20.43 2.64 -9.06
C ILE A 308 -21.42 1.93 -8.13
N ARG A 309 -22.57 1.50 -8.64
CA ARG A 309 -23.58 0.75 -7.87
C ARG A 309 -23.06 -0.59 -7.36
N GLU A 310 -22.32 -1.33 -8.19
CA GLU A 310 -21.68 -2.59 -7.77
C GLU A 310 -20.68 -2.36 -6.63
N PHE A 311 -19.88 -1.29 -6.71
CA PHE A 311 -19.03 -0.90 -5.60
C PHE A 311 -19.85 -0.57 -4.34
N ASP A 312 -20.92 0.23 -4.45
CA ASP A 312 -21.77 0.59 -3.30
C ASP A 312 -22.34 -0.65 -2.61
N GLU A 313 -22.92 -1.58 -3.38
CA GLU A 313 -23.47 -2.84 -2.84
C GLU A 313 -22.37 -3.69 -2.18
N TRP A 314 -21.17 -3.75 -2.79
CA TRP A 314 -20.03 -4.47 -2.24
C TRP A 314 -19.47 -3.82 -0.96
N ILE A 315 -19.35 -2.49 -0.92
CA ILE A 315 -18.97 -1.71 0.26
C ILE A 315 -19.94 -2.00 1.40
N ASP A 316 -21.24 -1.81 1.16
CA ASP A 316 -22.28 -2.01 2.16
C ASP A 316 -22.27 -3.43 2.70
N THR A 317 -22.13 -4.43 1.82
CA THR A 317 -22.12 -5.84 2.23
C THR A 317 -20.95 -6.15 3.15
N ASN A 318 -19.74 -5.64 2.87
CA ASN A 318 -18.55 -5.93 3.68
C ASN A 318 -18.52 -5.14 5.00
N LEU A 319 -19.15 -3.96 5.05
CA LEU A 319 -19.13 -3.12 6.25
C LEU A 319 -20.31 -3.36 7.19
N ARG A 320 -21.40 -3.95 6.68
CA ARG A 320 -22.64 -4.19 7.43
C ARG A 320 -22.42 -4.97 8.73
N GLU A 321 -21.59 -6.01 8.71
CA GLU A 321 -21.34 -6.83 9.90
C GLU A 321 -20.59 -6.08 11.01
N TYR A 322 -19.85 -5.02 10.65
CA TYR A 322 -19.11 -4.18 11.60
C TYR A 322 -19.91 -2.94 12.03
N ASN A 323 -21.11 -2.73 11.49
CA ASN A 323 -21.88 -1.49 11.64
C ASN A 323 -21.04 -0.25 11.29
N LEU A 324 -20.31 -0.33 10.18
CA LEU A 324 -19.46 0.74 9.66
C LEU A 324 -19.98 1.26 8.32
N SER A 325 -19.54 2.46 7.99
CA SER A 325 -19.69 3.13 6.71
C SER A 325 -18.32 3.57 6.19
N ILE A 326 -18.23 3.96 4.92
CA ILE A 326 -16.98 4.54 4.39
C ILE A 326 -16.58 5.82 5.13
N GLU A 327 -17.56 6.61 5.57
CA GLU A 327 -17.32 7.90 6.25
C GLU A 327 -16.59 7.72 7.57
N ASP A 328 -16.76 6.58 8.25
CA ASP A 328 -16.01 6.26 9.47
C ASP A 328 -14.51 6.25 9.20
N PHE A 329 -14.07 5.66 8.08
CA PHE A 329 -12.66 5.60 7.71
C PHE A 329 -12.14 6.92 7.16
N ILE A 330 -12.94 7.61 6.33
CA ILE A 330 -12.56 8.88 5.70
C ILE A 330 -12.32 9.96 6.74
N ASN A 331 -13.21 10.08 7.73
CA ASN A 331 -13.20 11.17 8.70
C ASN A 331 -12.44 10.82 9.98
N TYR A 332 -11.92 9.59 10.11
CA TYR A 332 -11.19 9.18 11.30
C TYR A 332 -9.93 10.01 11.53
N SER A 333 -9.74 10.39 12.78
CA SER A 333 -8.55 11.05 13.28
C SER A 333 -8.19 10.43 14.62
N LYS A 334 -6.94 9.96 14.74
CA LYS A 334 -6.46 9.31 15.97
C LYS A 334 -6.44 10.26 17.17
N TYR A 335 -6.19 11.55 16.92
CA TYR A 335 -5.99 12.56 17.97
C TYR A 335 -7.09 13.62 18.00
N SER A 336 -8.22 13.39 17.33
CA SER A 336 -9.39 14.24 17.51
C SER A 336 -9.93 14.06 18.94
N SER A 337 -9.91 15.16 19.69
CA SER A 337 -10.56 15.30 21.00
C SER A 337 -12.07 15.42 20.88
#